data_AF-A0A7Y5G1B6-F1
#
_entry.id   AF-A0A7Y5G1B6-F1
#
_cell.length_a   1.000
_cell.length_b   1.000
_cell.length_c   1.000
_cell.angle_alpha   90.00
_cell.angle_beta   90.00
_cell.angle_gamma   90.00
#
_symmetry.space_group_name_H-M   'P 1'
#
loop_
_entity.id
_entity.type
_entity.pdbx_description
1 polymer ?
#
loop_
_entity_poly.entity_id
_entity_poly.type
_entity_poly.pdbx_seq_one_letter_code
_entity_poly.pdbx_strand_id
1 'polypeptide(L)'
;MKLRTTFLSAKAVRTLTPTRRNTKLTPGFSLRFSAALKLCVRFFFLNSYAVMCWVLLFALNSAAVAQTDTPQNKLPESAAGRRVAAYIESFNSGNEATVREFQSKNFASVILQRRSEAERMQMYRQIHGNLGRLTLRRVLQAKNDAISILVTAANGESLRCDFAFETTAPYKITGISIDQAEAGDESISDSPAPKSELELVNAVSAHLDKLAQADEFSGVVLLAKNGKPVFQRAYGFASQAYQAFNRVDTKFNLGSINKIFTKIAICQLAEQGKLSFDDAIGKHLPDYPNRQAAEKVTILHLLNMSSGIGDFFNEKFASLPKDRLRTIQDYLPLFASDPLAFAPGTRRQYSNGGYIVLGAIIEAVSGEDYFDYVRAHIFKPAGMENTGSYEADAMVPNLATGYTLRAGGSGERRSNVYTKPARGSSAGGGYSTAEDLLKFTLALQNLKLLSGEHTKWLLAGMDSAPPAAAQKSTAPITAGDLGIAGGAPGINAILDMDVASGYTLIVLSNYDPPSAEKAGRQIRAWLSHLKN
;
A
#
# COMPACT_ATOMS: atom_id res chain seq x y z
N MET A 1 -4.12 51.71 28.12
CA MET A 1 -2.89 52.41 28.56
C MET A 1 -1.90 51.37 29.06
N LYS A 2 -0.76 51.26 28.37
CA LYS A 2 0.57 50.73 28.77
C LYS A 2 0.70 49.33 29.41
N LEU A 3 1.32 48.46 28.59
CA LEU A 3 2.42 47.54 28.95
C LEU A 3 3.26 48.01 30.16
N ARG A 4 3.74 47.06 30.98
CA ARG A 4 5.20 46.86 31.20
C ARG A 4 5.51 45.66 32.12
N THR A 5 6.22 44.72 31.51
CA THR A 5 7.34 43.93 32.03
C THR A 5 8.19 44.65 33.08
N THR A 6 8.66 43.94 34.12
CA THR A 6 10.07 44.01 34.55
C THR A 6 10.51 42.76 35.31
N PHE A 7 11.60 42.16 34.83
CA PHE A 7 12.49 41.20 35.49
C PHE A 7 13.44 41.91 36.46
N LEU A 8 13.88 41.23 37.53
CA LEU A 8 15.22 41.33 38.17
C LEU A 8 15.35 40.11 39.13
N SER A 9 16.24 39.15 38.88
CA SER A 9 17.68 39.12 39.29
C SER A 9 17.87 38.78 40.78
N ALA A 10 18.84 38.02 41.28
CA ALA A 10 19.78 37.00 40.79
C ALA A 10 20.58 36.54 42.02
N LYS A 11 21.10 35.29 41.98
CA LYS A 11 22.26 34.73 42.70
C LYS A 11 22.18 34.54 44.24
N ALA A 12 22.32 33.28 44.66
CA ALA A 12 23.58 32.80 45.25
C ALA A 12 23.72 31.27 45.12
N VAL A 13 24.88 30.85 44.64
CA VAL A 13 25.36 29.48 44.43
C VAL A 13 26.07 29.02 45.70
N ARG A 14 25.89 27.75 46.11
CA ARG A 14 26.96 27.02 46.81
C ARG A 14 26.95 25.52 46.48
N THR A 15 28.08 25.12 45.94
CA THR A 15 28.57 23.79 45.58
C THR A 15 28.89 22.94 46.80
N LEU A 16 28.63 21.62 46.74
CA LEU A 16 29.40 20.61 47.46
C LEU A 16 29.53 19.32 46.62
N THR A 17 30.77 18.90 46.45
CA THR A 17 31.30 17.75 45.69
C THR A 17 31.33 16.44 46.53
N PRO A 18 31.57 15.27 45.91
CA PRO A 18 31.32 13.94 46.50
C PRO A 18 32.56 13.29 47.13
N THR A 19 32.35 12.42 48.11
CA THR A 19 33.41 11.56 48.70
C THR A 19 33.20 10.08 48.36
N ARG A 20 34.23 9.51 47.71
CA ARG A 20 34.51 8.07 47.55
C ARG A 20 34.89 7.42 48.89
N ARG A 21 34.50 6.15 49.11
CA ARG A 21 35.33 5.17 49.83
C ARG A 21 35.20 3.75 49.24
N ASN A 22 36.37 3.16 49.03
CA ASN A 22 36.65 1.75 48.73
C ASN A 22 36.43 0.87 49.97
N THR A 23 36.01 -0.38 49.76
CA THR A 23 36.38 -1.50 50.66
C THR A 23 36.65 -2.78 49.86
N LYS A 24 37.73 -3.44 50.26
CA LYS A 24 38.39 -4.62 49.66
C LYS A 24 37.70 -5.95 50.03
N LEU A 25 38.04 -6.97 49.24
CA LEU A 25 37.73 -8.40 49.33
C LEU A 25 38.54 -9.22 50.37
N THR A 26 38.02 -10.43 50.65
CA THR A 26 38.64 -11.70 51.16
C THR A 26 38.79 -11.97 52.68
N PRO A 27 38.94 -13.25 53.14
CA PRO A 27 38.21 -14.50 52.78
C PRO A 27 37.85 -15.41 54.01
N GLY A 28 37.02 -16.44 53.79
CA GLY A 28 37.12 -17.75 54.48
C GLY A 28 36.26 -18.00 55.74
N PHE A 29 35.31 -18.95 55.65
CA PHE A 29 35.42 -20.25 56.32
C PHE A 29 34.35 -21.23 55.79
N SER A 30 34.82 -22.44 55.52
CA SER A 30 34.12 -23.69 55.21
C SER A 30 33.43 -24.25 56.47
N LEU A 31 32.62 -25.31 56.52
CA LEU A 31 32.50 -26.56 55.77
C LEU A 31 31.23 -27.25 56.33
N ARG A 32 30.41 -27.95 55.52
CA ARG A 32 30.13 -29.39 55.69
C ARG A 32 29.13 -29.92 54.65
N PHE A 33 29.65 -30.91 53.93
CA PHE A 33 29.04 -31.82 52.98
C PHE A 33 28.12 -32.86 53.66
N SER A 34 27.11 -33.31 52.92
CA SER A 34 26.59 -34.69 52.89
C SER A 34 25.78 -34.82 51.59
N ALA A 35 26.30 -35.46 50.53
CA ALA A 35 26.04 -36.85 50.15
C ALA A 35 24.53 -37.13 49.89
N ALA A 36 24.05 -37.65 48.75
CA ALA A 36 24.68 -38.53 47.78
C ALA A 36 23.94 -38.52 46.42
N LEU A 37 24.73 -38.71 45.35
CA LEU A 37 24.32 -39.16 44.01
C LEU A 37 24.86 -40.60 43.84
N LYS A 38 24.14 -41.45 43.06
CA LYS A 38 24.39 -42.87 42.62
C LYS A 38 23.37 -43.84 43.27
N LEU A 39 22.71 -44.80 42.60
CA LEU A 39 22.96 -45.56 41.37
C LEU A 39 21.71 -46.45 41.04
N CYS A 40 21.73 -47.09 39.85
CA CYS A 40 20.92 -48.22 39.33
C CYS A 40 19.63 -47.82 38.59
N VAL A 41 19.46 -47.94 37.26
CA VAL A 41 19.79 -48.97 36.23
C VAL A 41 19.03 -50.30 36.39
N ARG A 42 18.14 -50.55 35.41
CA ARG A 42 17.84 -51.80 34.66
C ARG A 42 16.51 -52.59 34.89
N PHE A 43 15.91 -52.89 33.72
CA PHE A 43 14.96 -53.95 33.34
C PHE A 43 13.47 -53.75 33.70
N PHE A 44 12.56 -53.67 32.73
CA PHE A 44 12.21 -54.77 31.81
C PHE A 44 11.98 -54.36 30.34
N PHE A 45 12.24 -55.33 29.48
CA PHE A 45 12.38 -55.33 28.02
C PHE A 45 11.15 -55.99 27.34
N LEU A 46 11.23 -56.04 26.00
CA LEU A 46 10.52 -56.88 25.01
C LEU A 46 9.25 -56.23 24.43
N ASN A 47 9.00 -56.21 23.12
CA ASN A 47 9.65 -56.70 21.87
C ASN A 47 8.66 -56.29 20.75
N SER A 48 8.90 -56.23 19.44
CA SER A 48 10.02 -56.23 18.48
C SER A 48 9.31 -56.35 17.11
N TYR A 49 9.51 -55.43 16.17
CA TYR A 49 10.36 -55.55 14.97
C TYR A 49 10.01 -56.63 13.91
N ALA A 50 10.17 -56.19 12.65
CA ALA A 50 10.27 -56.90 11.37
C ALA A 50 8.93 -57.31 10.71
N VAL A 51 8.69 -57.11 9.41
CA VAL A 51 9.48 -57.60 8.27
C VAL A 51 9.32 -56.72 7.02
N MET A 52 10.36 -56.76 6.20
CA MET A 52 10.71 -56.04 4.98
C MET A 52 10.19 -56.74 3.70
N CYS A 53 9.88 -55.95 2.67
CA CYS A 53 9.82 -56.26 1.21
C CYS A 53 8.92 -57.39 0.67
N TRP A 54 7.94 -57.03 -0.18
CA TRP A 54 7.64 -57.76 -1.44
C TRP A 54 7.33 -56.80 -2.60
N VAL A 55 7.58 -57.33 -3.80
CA VAL A 55 7.87 -56.70 -5.09
C VAL A 55 6.61 -56.54 -5.98
N LEU A 56 6.59 -55.49 -6.83
CA LEU A 56 5.89 -55.30 -8.13
C LEU A 56 4.55 -56.03 -8.40
N LEU A 57 3.48 -55.25 -8.62
CA LEU A 57 2.56 -55.34 -9.78
C LEU A 57 1.39 -54.36 -9.59
N PHE A 58 1.36 -53.27 -10.36
CA PHE A 58 0.18 -52.71 -11.06
C PHE A 58 0.58 -51.38 -11.70
N ALA A 59 1.10 -51.47 -12.93
CA ALA A 59 1.03 -50.38 -13.89
C ALA A 59 -0.15 -50.71 -14.83
N LEU A 60 -1.18 -49.86 -14.87
CA LEU A 60 -1.59 -49.11 -16.06
C LEU A 60 -3.00 -48.49 -15.91
N ASN A 61 -3.01 -47.18 -16.22
CA ASN A 61 -4.08 -46.40 -16.83
C ASN A 61 -5.31 -45.99 -16.01
N SER A 62 -5.18 -44.80 -15.40
CA SER A 62 -6.09 -43.69 -15.68
C SER A 62 -5.30 -42.38 -15.57
N ALA A 63 -4.66 -42.00 -16.67
CA ALA A 63 -4.04 -40.69 -16.82
C ALA A 63 -5.14 -39.63 -16.94
N ALA A 64 -5.50 -39.02 -15.83
CA ALA A 64 -5.99 -37.65 -15.82
C ALA A 64 -4.86 -36.80 -15.24
N VAL A 65 -4.14 -36.12 -16.13
CA VAL A 65 -3.02 -35.24 -15.79
C VAL A 65 -3.59 -34.05 -15.00
N ALA A 66 -3.54 -34.13 -13.67
CA ALA A 66 -3.57 -32.95 -12.84
C ALA A 66 -2.22 -32.24 -13.04
N GLN A 67 -2.23 -31.11 -13.75
CA GLN A 67 -1.07 -30.24 -13.85
C GLN A 67 -0.75 -29.68 -12.45
N THR A 68 0.29 -30.25 -11.86
CA THR A 68 0.94 -29.70 -10.68
C THR A 68 1.78 -28.51 -11.12
N ASP A 69 1.34 -27.29 -10.82
CA ASP A 69 2.09 -26.05 -11.08
C ASP A 69 3.37 -26.04 -10.25
N THR A 70 4.46 -26.47 -10.90
CA THR A 70 5.83 -26.28 -10.42
C THR A 70 6.32 -24.92 -10.93
N PRO A 71 7.06 -24.12 -10.15
CA PRO A 71 7.69 -22.89 -10.65
C PRO A 71 8.54 -23.21 -11.88
N GLN A 72 8.17 -22.67 -13.04
CA GLN A 72 8.93 -22.87 -14.28
C GLN A 72 9.80 -21.64 -14.55
N ASN A 73 11.08 -21.88 -14.85
CA ASN A 73 11.96 -20.93 -15.55
C ASN A 73 11.61 -20.82 -17.05
N LYS A 74 10.42 -21.33 -17.43
CA LYS A 74 9.91 -21.40 -18.80
C LYS A 74 8.47 -20.89 -18.78
N LEU A 75 8.12 -20.08 -19.77
CA LEU A 75 6.75 -19.63 -19.96
C LEU A 75 5.82 -20.82 -20.28
N PRO A 76 4.54 -20.78 -19.87
CA PRO A 76 3.60 -21.83 -20.19
C PRO A 76 3.41 -21.95 -21.71
N GLU A 77 3.14 -23.16 -22.20
CA GLU A 77 2.88 -23.39 -23.65
C GLU A 77 1.46 -22.99 -24.06
N SER A 78 0.74 -22.25 -23.21
CA SER A 78 -0.57 -21.68 -23.53
C SER A 78 -0.47 -20.58 -24.59
N ALA A 79 -1.61 -20.18 -25.18
CA ALA A 79 -1.64 -19.07 -26.14
C ALA A 79 -1.13 -17.76 -25.51
N ALA A 80 -1.50 -17.49 -24.26
CA ALA A 80 -1.00 -16.35 -23.49
C ALA A 80 0.51 -16.45 -23.24
N GLY A 81 1.02 -17.63 -22.83
CA GLY A 81 2.45 -17.82 -22.58
C GLY A 81 3.32 -17.68 -23.83
N ARG A 82 2.88 -18.22 -24.97
CA ARG A 82 3.52 -17.98 -26.27
C ARG A 82 3.54 -16.49 -26.64
N ARG A 83 2.50 -15.74 -26.29
CA ARG A 83 2.42 -14.30 -26.56
C ARG A 83 3.36 -13.49 -25.68
N VAL A 84 3.56 -13.88 -24.42
CA VAL A 84 4.59 -13.30 -23.54
C VAL A 84 5.99 -13.59 -24.09
N ALA A 85 6.24 -14.82 -24.55
CA ALA A 85 7.54 -15.18 -25.15
C ALA A 85 7.84 -14.31 -26.39
N ALA A 86 6.85 -14.20 -27.29
CA ALA A 86 6.94 -13.36 -28.48
C ALA A 86 7.07 -11.86 -28.15
N TYR A 87 6.49 -11.38 -27.04
CA TYR A 87 6.70 -10.01 -26.57
C TYR A 87 8.17 -9.79 -26.16
N ILE A 88 8.74 -10.70 -25.35
CA ILE A 88 10.13 -10.59 -24.90
C ILE A 88 11.08 -10.64 -26.10
N GLU A 89 10.84 -11.55 -27.05
CA GLU A 89 11.64 -11.66 -28.29
C GLU A 89 11.55 -10.38 -29.13
N SER A 90 10.33 -9.88 -29.35
CA SER A 90 10.09 -8.64 -30.09
C SER A 90 10.77 -7.44 -29.41
N PHE A 91 10.62 -7.31 -28.10
CA PHE A 91 11.27 -6.26 -27.31
C PHE A 91 12.79 -6.34 -27.41
N ASN A 92 13.36 -7.54 -27.25
CA ASN A 92 14.80 -7.78 -27.29
C ASN A 92 15.43 -7.67 -28.68
N SER A 93 14.61 -7.64 -29.74
CA SER A 93 15.10 -7.48 -31.11
C SER A 93 15.75 -6.13 -31.35
N GLY A 94 15.38 -5.10 -30.58
CA GLY A 94 15.79 -3.71 -30.85
C GLY A 94 15.22 -3.15 -32.17
N ASN A 95 14.47 -3.95 -32.94
CA ASN A 95 14.02 -3.62 -34.28
C ASN A 95 12.60 -3.06 -34.25
N GLU A 96 12.45 -1.78 -34.61
CA GLU A 96 11.14 -1.12 -34.59
C GLU A 96 10.09 -1.77 -35.50
N ALA A 97 10.49 -2.33 -36.65
CA ALA A 97 9.54 -2.99 -37.55
C ALA A 97 8.98 -4.28 -36.91
N THR A 98 9.85 -5.07 -36.27
CA THR A 98 9.45 -6.28 -35.52
C THR A 98 8.51 -5.94 -34.36
N VAL A 99 8.76 -4.82 -33.68
CA VAL A 99 7.90 -4.35 -32.57
C VAL A 99 6.54 -3.86 -33.07
N ARG A 100 6.50 -3.10 -34.17
CA ARG A 100 5.24 -2.65 -34.79
C ARG A 100 4.39 -3.84 -35.23
N GLU A 101 5.02 -4.82 -35.87
CA GLU A 101 4.34 -6.05 -36.31
C GLU A 101 3.82 -6.86 -35.13
N PHE A 102 4.61 -7.02 -34.07
CA PHE A 102 4.17 -7.69 -32.86
C PHE A 102 2.95 -6.99 -32.25
N GLN A 103 3.02 -5.68 -32.06
CA GLN A 103 1.95 -4.89 -31.44
C GLN A 103 0.65 -4.98 -32.26
N SER A 104 0.70 -4.82 -33.58
CA SER A 104 -0.49 -4.88 -34.42
C SER A 104 -1.19 -6.25 -34.40
N LYS A 105 -0.41 -7.34 -34.32
CA LYS A 105 -0.93 -8.71 -34.29
C LYS A 105 -1.44 -9.12 -32.90
N ASN A 106 -0.78 -8.68 -31.83
CA ASN A 106 -0.95 -9.27 -30.49
C ASN A 106 -1.67 -8.39 -29.48
N PHE A 107 -1.82 -7.08 -29.70
CA PHE A 107 -2.53 -6.20 -28.77
C PHE A 107 -4.01 -6.11 -29.13
N ALA A 108 -4.86 -6.06 -28.10
CA ALA A 108 -6.30 -5.88 -28.25
C ALA A 108 -6.61 -4.53 -28.91
N SER A 109 -7.70 -4.47 -29.68
CA SER A 109 -8.10 -3.25 -30.41
C SER A 109 -8.24 -2.04 -29.49
N VAL A 110 -8.80 -2.25 -28.30
CA VAL A 110 -8.95 -1.22 -27.26
C VAL A 110 -7.62 -0.59 -26.86
N ILE A 111 -6.51 -1.34 -26.88
CA ILE A 111 -5.18 -0.82 -26.55
C ILE A 111 -4.56 -0.08 -27.73
N LEU A 112 -4.75 -0.60 -28.94
CA LEU A 112 -4.29 0.06 -30.17
C LEU A 112 -5.01 1.39 -30.43
N GLN A 113 -6.27 1.52 -29.99
CA GLN A 113 -7.05 2.76 -30.12
C GLN A 113 -6.74 3.80 -29.03
N ARG A 114 -6.29 3.36 -27.85
CA ARG A 114 -5.94 4.27 -26.74
C ARG A 114 -4.71 5.12 -27.01
N ARG A 115 -3.79 4.66 -27.86
CA ARG A 115 -2.53 5.34 -28.17
C ARG A 115 -2.15 5.12 -29.63
N SER A 116 -1.79 6.20 -30.32
CA SER A 116 -1.30 6.15 -31.69
C SER A 116 -0.06 5.26 -31.80
N GLU A 117 0.22 4.76 -33.00
CA GLU A 117 1.44 3.97 -33.23
C GLU A 117 2.70 4.77 -32.90
N ALA A 118 2.73 6.06 -33.24
CA ALA A 118 3.85 6.94 -32.93
C ALA A 118 4.14 7.01 -31.42
N GLU A 119 3.10 7.17 -30.58
CA GLU A 119 3.24 7.21 -29.13
C GLU A 119 3.67 5.85 -28.56
N ARG A 120 3.12 4.74 -29.07
CA ARG A 120 3.53 3.39 -28.68
C ARG A 120 5.00 3.14 -28.97
N MET A 121 5.47 3.58 -30.14
CA MET A 121 6.86 3.43 -30.53
C MET A 121 7.80 4.39 -29.81
N GLN A 122 7.34 5.59 -29.43
CA GLN A 122 8.09 6.47 -28.54
C GLN A 122 8.30 5.85 -27.15
N MET A 123 7.25 5.29 -26.55
CA MET A 123 7.38 4.59 -25.27
C MET A 123 8.30 3.37 -25.36
N TYR A 124 8.16 2.57 -26.42
CA TYR A 124 9.08 1.46 -26.66
C TYR A 124 10.54 1.93 -26.72
N ARG A 125 10.84 2.98 -27.50
CA ARG A 125 12.21 3.53 -27.59
C ARG A 125 12.74 3.97 -26.24
N GLN A 126 11.91 4.63 -25.43
CA GLN A 126 12.30 5.06 -24.09
C GLN A 126 12.58 3.88 -23.16
N ILE A 127 11.67 2.91 -23.12
CA ILE A 127 11.78 1.74 -22.23
C ILE A 127 12.96 0.86 -22.66
N HIS A 128 13.05 0.50 -23.94
CA HIS A 128 14.16 -0.30 -24.46
C HIS A 128 15.50 0.44 -24.35
N GLY A 129 15.53 1.76 -24.58
CA GLY A 129 16.73 2.57 -24.41
C GLY A 129 17.25 2.57 -22.96
N ASN A 130 16.36 2.52 -21.98
CA ASN A 130 16.71 2.52 -20.56
C ASN A 130 17.07 1.12 -20.03
N LEU A 131 16.33 0.09 -20.45
CA LEU A 131 16.44 -1.27 -19.89
C LEU A 131 17.36 -2.19 -20.71
N GLY A 132 17.48 -1.96 -22.01
CA GLY A 132 18.12 -2.88 -22.95
C GLY A 132 17.38 -4.23 -22.99
N ARG A 133 18.11 -5.34 -23.11
CA ARG A 133 17.53 -6.69 -23.24
C ARG A 133 16.92 -7.18 -21.92
N LEU A 134 15.78 -7.85 -21.98
CA LEU A 134 15.12 -8.54 -20.87
C LEU A 134 15.41 -10.04 -20.93
N THR A 135 15.83 -10.61 -19.80
CA THR A 135 16.05 -12.05 -19.64
C THR A 135 15.04 -12.60 -18.64
N LEU A 136 14.21 -13.56 -19.06
CA LEU A 136 13.28 -14.23 -18.15
C LEU A 136 14.05 -14.92 -17.02
N ARG A 137 13.67 -14.62 -15.78
CA ARG A 137 14.20 -15.27 -14.59
C ARG A 137 13.22 -16.29 -14.03
N ARG A 138 11.95 -15.90 -13.88
CA ARG A 138 10.92 -16.73 -13.24
C ARG A 138 9.54 -16.35 -13.74
N VAL A 139 8.64 -17.33 -13.85
CA VAL A 139 7.20 -17.06 -13.97
C VAL A 139 6.62 -16.99 -12.56
N LEU A 140 6.05 -15.85 -12.17
CA LEU A 140 5.45 -15.62 -10.86
C LEU A 140 3.99 -16.10 -10.80
N GLN A 141 3.26 -15.95 -11.90
CA GLN A 141 1.86 -16.38 -12.04
C GLN A 141 1.56 -16.67 -13.51
N ALA A 142 0.77 -17.71 -13.77
CA ALA A 142 0.29 -18.06 -15.11
C ALA A 142 -1.19 -18.46 -15.08
N LYS A 143 -2.08 -17.48 -15.29
CA LYS A 143 -3.52 -17.69 -15.52
C LYS A 143 -3.86 -17.44 -17.00
N ASN A 144 -5.05 -17.83 -17.43
CA ASN A 144 -5.48 -17.67 -18.83
C ASN A 144 -5.64 -16.19 -19.24
N ASP A 145 -5.99 -15.33 -18.29
CA ASP A 145 -6.25 -13.90 -18.45
C ASP A 145 -5.11 -13.02 -17.91
N ALA A 146 -4.13 -13.59 -17.19
CA ALA A 146 -2.99 -12.85 -16.67
C ALA A 146 -1.72 -13.70 -16.50
N ILE A 147 -0.57 -13.15 -16.88
CA ILE A 147 0.76 -13.77 -16.64
C ILE A 147 1.67 -12.73 -16.00
N SER A 148 2.31 -13.10 -14.90
CA SER A 148 3.31 -12.29 -14.21
C SER A 148 4.67 -12.96 -14.29
N ILE A 149 5.70 -12.22 -14.67
CA ILE A 149 7.07 -12.72 -14.77
C ILE A 149 8.07 -11.81 -14.07
N LEU A 150 9.16 -12.41 -13.63
CA LEU A 150 10.35 -11.72 -13.19
C LEU A 150 11.38 -11.78 -14.33
N VAL A 151 11.93 -10.63 -14.71
CA VAL A 151 12.97 -10.50 -15.72
C VAL A 151 14.17 -9.73 -15.16
N THR A 152 15.35 -9.95 -15.73
CA THR A 152 16.53 -9.10 -15.51
C THR A 152 16.80 -8.31 -16.78
N ALA A 153 16.85 -6.99 -16.67
CA ALA A 153 17.21 -6.07 -17.74
C ALA A 153 18.74 -6.01 -17.94
N ALA A 154 19.20 -5.56 -19.12
CA ALA A 154 20.62 -5.51 -19.46
C ALA A 154 21.38 -4.46 -18.63
N ASN A 155 20.68 -3.45 -18.11
CA ASN A 155 21.19 -2.47 -17.15
C ASN A 155 21.38 -3.05 -15.72
N GLY A 156 21.04 -4.33 -15.51
CA GLY A 156 21.17 -5.01 -14.22
C GLY A 156 19.93 -4.92 -13.31
N GLU A 157 18.90 -4.16 -13.71
CA GLU A 157 17.66 -4.07 -12.94
C GLU A 157 16.89 -5.39 -12.98
N SER A 158 16.37 -5.80 -11.83
CA SER A 158 15.36 -6.85 -11.78
C SER A 158 14.00 -6.19 -11.88
N LEU A 159 13.13 -6.72 -12.73
CA LEU A 159 11.83 -6.14 -13.05
C LEU A 159 10.74 -7.19 -12.97
N ARG A 160 9.59 -6.80 -12.45
CA ARG A 160 8.35 -7.56 -12.55
C ARG A 160 7.57 -7.05 -13.76
N CYS A 161 7.15 -7.96 -14.64
CA CYS A 161 6.29 -7.64 -15.76
C CYS A 161 4.95 -8.37 -15.63
N ASP A 162 3.85 -7.64 -15.50
CA ASP A 162 2.51 -8.23 -15.49
C ASP A 162 1.78 -7.99 -16.81
N PHE A 163 1.28 -9.06 -17.40
CA PHE A 163 0.55 -9.09 -18.66
C PHE A 163 -0.91 -9.43 -18.37
N ALA A 164 -1.82 -8.64 -18.93
CA ALA A 164 -3.25 -8.92 -18.96
C ALA A 164 -3.70 -9.29 -20.38
N PHE A 165 -4.67 -10.19 -20.49
CA PHE A 165 -5.18 -10.72 -21.76
C PHE A 165 -6.71 -10.61 -21.85
N GLU A 166 -7.24 -10.64 -23.08
CA GLU A 166 -8.67 -10.92 -23.30
C GLU A 166 -9.04 -12.28 -22.69
N THR A 167 -10.23 -12.42 -22.12
CA THR A 167 -10.66 -13.65 -21.43
C THR A 167 -11.10 -14.77 -22.38
N THR A 168 -11.22 -14.47 -23.68
CA THR A 168 -11.55 -15.42 -24.74
C THR A 168 -10.48 -15.43 -25.82
N ALA A 169 -10.39 -16.53 -26.58
CA ALA A 169 -9.54 -16.58 -27.77
C ALA A 169 -9.83 -15.36 -28.68
N PRO A 170 -8.81 -14.67 -29.21
CA PRO A 170 -7.41 -15.11 -29.27
C PRO A 170 -6.53 -14.70 -28.08
N TYR A 171 -7.08 -14.21 -26.98
CA TYR A 171 -6.37 -13.79 -25.74
C TYR A 171 -5.42 -12.60 -25.95
N LYS A 172 -5.76 -11.61 -26.79
CA LYS A 172 -4.82 -10.50 -27.08
C LYS A 172 -4.44 -9.74 -25.82
N ILE A 173 -3.25 -9.13 -25.82
CA ILE A 173 -2.75 -8.35 -24.69
C ILE A 173 -3.64 -7.11 -24.50
N THR A 174 -4.21 -6.98 -23.30
CA THR A 174 -5.01 -5.84 -22.84
C THR A 174 -4.23 -4.93 -21.89
N GLY A 175 -3.06 -5.36 -21.41
CA GLY A 175 -2.20 -4.52 -20.58
C GLY A 175 -0.83 -5.13 -20.36
N ILE A 176 0.18 -4.27 -20.20
CA ILE A 176 1.51 -4.63 -19.73
C ILE A 176 1.91 -3.58 -18.69
N SER A 177 2.32 -4.03 -17.52
CA SER A 177 3.03 -3.22 -16.52
C SER A 177 4.45 -3.74 -16.37
N ILE A 178 5.39 -2.81 -16.11
CA ILE A 178 6.80 -3.12 -15.86
C ILE A 178 7.17 -2.31 -14.63
N ASP A 179 7.43 -2.99 -13.52
CA ASP A 179 7.78 -2.39 -12.24
C ASP A 179 9.13 -2.92 -11.77
N GLN A 180 9.81 -2.18 -10.90
CA GLN A 180 11.03 -2.67 -10.27
C GLN A 180 10.70 -3.91 -9.43
N ALA A 181 11.46 -4.99 -9.60
CA ALA A 181 11.28 -6.18 -8.80
C ALA A 181 11.65 -5.91 -7.35
N GLU A 182 10.79 -6.36 -6.45
CA GLU A 182 11.01 -6.22 -5.03
C GLU A 182 11.67 -7.48 -4.46
N ALA A 183 12.39 -7.37 -3.34
CA ALA A 183 12.96 -8.52 -2.63
C ALA A 183 11.90 -9.61 -2.29
N GLY A 184 10.62 -9.20 -2.26
CA GLY A 184 9.46 -10.08 -2.11
C GLY A 184 9.16 -10.95 -3.34
N ASP A 185 9.42 -10.47 -4.56
CA ASP A 185 9.11 -11.17 -5.82
C ASP A 185 10.02 -12.38 -6.04
N GLU A 186 11.24 -12.34 -5.51
CA GLU A 186 12.11 -13.51 -5.45
C GLU A 186 11.63 -14.55 -4.40
N SER A 187 10.84 -14.10 -3.42
CA SER A 187 10.48 -14.84 -2.21
C SER A 187 9.01 -15.27 -2.09
N ILE A 188 8.18 -15.07 -3.13
CA ILE A 188 6.83 -15.65 -3.17
C ILE A 188 6.98 -17.14 -2.91
N SER A 189 6.41 -17.58 -1.78
CA SER A 189 6.67 -18.89 -1.22
C SER A 189 6.08 -19.97 -2.12
N ASP A 190 6.88 -21.00 -2.43
CA ASP A 190 6.43 -22.24 -3.10
C ASP A 190 5.50 -23.09 -2.21
N SER A 191 5.05 -22.56 -1.07
CA SER A 191 4.06 -23.25 -0.23
C SER A 191 2.76 -23.41 -1.03
N PRO A 192 2.18 -24.63 -1.04
CA PRO A 192 0.95 -24.89 -1.78
C PRO A 192 -0.14 -23.91 -1.36
N ALA A 193 -0.91 -23.43 -2.34
CA ALA A 193 -2.00 -22.50 -2.09
C ALA A 193 -2.99 -23.10 -1.08
N PRO A 194 -3.41 -22.34 -0.06
CA PRO A 194 -4.42 -22.78 0.89
C PRO A 194 -5.71 -23.20 0.18
N LYS A 195 -6.28 -24.33 0.57
CA LYS A 195 -7.52 -24.89 -0.01
C LYS A 195 -8.75 -24.65 0.84
N SER A 196 -8.57 -24.14 2.07
CA SER A 196 -9.64 -23.80 3.00
C SER A 196 -9.33 -22.50 3.74
N GLU A 197 -10.33 -21.88 4.36
CA GLU A 197 -10.14 -20.68 5.18
C GLU A 197 -9.21 -20.95 6.38
N LEU A 198 -9.31 -22.13 7.01
CA LEU A 198 -8.42 -22.52 8.09
C LEU A 198 -6.96 -22.65 7.63
N GLU A 199 -6.74 -23.29 6.47
CA GLU A 199 -5.39 -23.35 5.87
C GLU A 199 -4.87 -21.95 5.52
N LEU A 200 -5.74 -21.06 5.04
CA LEU A 200 -5.38 -19.68 4.72
C LEU A 200 -4.92 -18.94 5.96
N VAL A 201 -5.70 -18.99 7.04
CA VAL A 201 -5.39 -18.34 8.31
C VAL A 201 -4.05 -18.84 8.87
N ASN A 202 -3.80 -20.16 8.81
CA ASN A 202 -2.52 -20.74 9.25
C ASN A 202 -1.35 -20.28 8.37
N ALA A 203 -1.52 -20.26 7.05
CA ALA A 203 -0.49 -19.79 6.11
C ALA A 203 -0.18 -18.30 6.32
N VAL A 204 -1.21 -17.47 6.51
CA VAL A 204 -1.09 -16.04 6.86
C VAL A 204 -0.29 -15.86 8.14
N SER A 205 -0.63 -16.60 9.20
CA SER A 205 0.11 -16.51 10.47
C SER A 205 1.58 -16.86 10.28
N ALA A 206 1.89 -18.00 9.65
CA ALA A 206 3.26 -18.47 9.47
C ALA A 206 4.11 -17.49 8.61
N HIS A 207 3.51 -16.93 7.56
CA HIS A 207 4.17 -15.93 6.73
C HIS A 207 4.51 -14.66 7.51
N LEU A 208 3.55 -14.11 8.26
CA LEU A 208 3.75 -12.90 9.04
C LEU A 208 4.69 -13.13 10.23
N ASP A 209 4.64 -14.31 10.86
CA ASP A 209 5.60 -14.72 11.90
C ASP A 209 7.03 -14.72 11.35
N LYS A 210 7.24 -15.23 10.13
CA LYS A 210 8.55 -15.19 9.46
C LYS A 210 9.02 -13.76 9.19
N LEU A 211 8.16 -12.90 8.65
CA LEU A 211 8.51 -11.50 8.37
C LEU A 211 8.82 -10.72 9.66
N ALA A 212 8.05 -10.95 10.73
CA ALA A 212 8.28 -10.31 12.02
C ALA A 212 9.59 -10.80 12.67
N GLN A 213 9.89 -12.10 12.62
CA GLN A 213 11.16 -12.66 13.13
C GLN A 213 12.38 -12.13 12.37
N ALA A 214 12.24 -11.88 11.07
CA ALA A 214 13.27 -11.28 10.23
C ALA A 214 13.37 -9.74 10.39
N ASP A 215 12.55 -9.14 11.26
CA ASP A 215 12.46 -7.68 11.42
C ASP A 215 12.15 -6.93 10.11
N GLU A 216 11.36 -7.56 9.24
CA GLU A 216 10.88 -7.00 7.97
C GLU A 216 9.45 -6.46 8.09
N PHE A 217 8.75 -6.79 9.18
CA PHE A 217 7.40 -6.34 9.46
C PHE A 217 7.19 -6.00 10.94
N SER A 218 6.63 -4.81 11.18
CA SER A 218 6.13 -4.35 12.48
C SER A 218 4.84 -3.59 12.21
N GLY A 219 3.72 -4.05 12.75
CA GLY A 219 2.42 -3.59 12.27
C GLY A 219 1.23 -4.41 12.74
N VAL A 220 0.07 -4.16 12.12
CA VAL A 220 -1.18 -4.90 12.31
C VAL A 220 -1.67 -5.42 10.96
N VAL A 221 -2.09 -6.68 10.93
CA VAL A 221 -2.74 -7.30 9.76
C VAL A 221 -4.14 -7.72 10.17
N LEU A 222 -5.13 -7.38 9.35
CA LEU A 222 -6.51 -7.84 9.44
C LEU A 222 -6.92 -8.43 8.09
N LEU A 223 -7.41 -9.67 8.12
CA LEU A 223 -8.11 -10.30 7.00
C LEU A 223 -9.54 -10.58 7.44
N ALA A 224 -10.51 -10.09 6.68
CA ALA A 224 -11.93 -10.32 6.90
C ALA A 224 -12.58 -11.04 5.72
N LYS A 225 -13.60 -11.83 6.02
CA LYS A 225 -14.50 -12.47 5.07
C LYS A 225 -15.93 -12.02 5.38
N ASN A 226 -16.61 -11.46 4.38
CA ASN A 226 -17.98 -10.95 4.49
C ASN A 226 -18.16 -9.99 5.69
N GLY A 227 -17.19 -9.09 5.88
CA GLY A 227 -17.17 -8.10 6.96
C GLY A 227 -16.79 -8.63 8.34
N LYS A 228 -16.48 -9.92 8.48
CA LYS A 228 -16.07 -10.52 9.76
C LYS A 228 -14.56 -10.84 9.74
N PRO A 229 -13.78 -10.38 10.72
CA PRO A 229 -12.37 -10.77 10.82
C PRO A 229 -12.23 -12.29 10.93
N VAL A 230 -11.42 -12.89 10.05
CA VAL A 230 -10.99 -14.30 10.09
C VAL A 230 -9.54 -14.43 10.53
N PHE A 231 -8.76 -13.35 10.43
CA PHE A 231 -7.44 -13.21 11.03
C PHE A 231 -7.23 -11.76 11.46
N GLN A 232 -6.70 -11.54 12.66
CA GLN A 232 -6.31 -10.22 13.14
C GLN A 232 -5.16 -10.37 14.14
N ARG A 233 -4.00 -9.77 13.83
CA ARG A 233 -2.82 -9.88 14.71
C ARG A 233 -1.91 -8.65 14.61
N ALA A 234 -1.27 -8.34 15.72
CA ALA A 234 -0.27 -7.29 15.84
C ALA A 234 1.14 -7.90 16.00
N TYR A 235 2.14 -7.22 15.44
CA TYR A 235 3.54 -7.66 15.36
C TYR A 235 4.47 -6.49 15.67
N GLY A 236 5.60 -6.77 16.32
CA GLY A 236 6.64 -5.76 16.57
C GLY A 236 6.24 -4.65 17.54
N PHE A 237 6.97 -3.54 17.50
CA PHE A 237 6.82 -2.42 18.44
C PHE A 237 6.07 -1.25 17.83
N ALA A 238 5.07 -0.73 18.55
CA ALA A 238 4.49 0.59 18.28
C ALA A 238 5.51 1.69 18.61
N SER A 239 6.30 1.48 19.67
CA SER A 239 7.43 2.33 20.02
C SER A 239 8.62 1.51 20.53
N GLN A 240 9.73 1.53 19.80
CA GLN A 240 10.99 0.93 20.20
C GLN A 240 11.59 1.65 21.42
N ALA A 241 11.53 2.99 21.44
CA ALA A 241 12.08 3.81 22.52
C ALA A 241 11.46 3.50 23.90
N TYR A 242 10.17 3.17 23.91
CA TYR A 242 9.43 2.82 25.12
C TYR A 242 9.19 1.31 25.27
N GLN A 243 9.74 0.49 24.38
CA GLN A 243 9.49 -0.96 24.30
C GLN A 243 7.98 -1.32 24.32
N ALA A 244 7.16 -0.46 23.71
CA ALA A 244 5.72 -0.64 23.65
C ALA A 244 5.35 -1.48 22.41
N PHE A 245 4.77 -2.66 22.65
CA PHE A 245 4.32 -3.53 21.56
C PHE A 245 3.13 -2.96 20.80
N ASN A 246 3.08 -3.27 19.50
CA ASN A 246 1.87 -3.06 18.72
C ASN A 246 0.73 -3.89 19.31
N ARG A 247 -0.47 -3.33 19.19
CA ARG A 247 -1.75 -3.97 19.52
C ARG A 247 -2.71 -3.80 18.35
N VAL A 248 -3.76 -4.61 18.31
CA VAL A 248 -4.74 -4.56 17.21
C VAL A 248 -5.45 -3.21 17.08
N ASP A 249 -5.50 -2.42 18.16
CA ASP A 249 -6.03 -1.06 18.23
C ASP A 249 -4.98 0.05 17.99
N THR A 250 -3.75 -0.32 17.60
CA THR A 250 -2.69 0.67 17.31
C THR A 250 -3.03 1.46 16.06
N LYS A 251 -2.86 2.78 16.14
CA LYS A 251 -3.10 3.73 15.05
C LYS A 251 -1.82 3.89 14.24
N PHE A 252 -1.91 3.59 12.96
CA PHE A 252 -0.80 3.74 12.00
C PHE A 252 -1.08 4.86 11.03
N ASN A 253 -0.02 5.52 10.59
CA ASN A 253 -0.12 6.49 9.52
C ASN A 253 -0.49 5.76 8.21
N LEU A 254 -1.46 6.30 7.49
CA LEU A 254 -2.04 5.68 6.30
C LEU A 254 -1.38 6.12 4.99
N GLY A 255 -0.47 7.09 5.04
CA GLY A 255 0.10 7.71 3.84
C GLY A 255 -1.01 8.16 2.89
N SER A 256 -0.90 7.76 1.62
CA SER A 256 -1.83 8.17 0.55
C SER A 256 -3.21 7.53 0.58
N ILE A 257 -3.50 6.56 1.45
CA ILE A 257 -4.86 6.01 1.58
C ILE A 257 -5.86 7.12 1.90
N ASN A 258 -5.47 8.17 2.65
CA ASN A 258 -6.40 9.26 3.00
C ASN A 258 -7.04 9.97 1.79
N LYS A 259 -6.44 9.88 0.60
CA LYS A 259 -7.01 10.43 -0.64
C LYS A 259 -8.41 9.88 -0.92
N ILE A 260 -8.72 8.65 -0.49
CA ILE A 260 -10.06 8.08 -0.65
C ILE A 260 -11.12 8.89 0.10
N PHE A 261 -10.79 9.41 1.30
CA PHE A 261 -11.72 10.23 2.08
C PHE A 261 -11.94 11.59 1.41
N THR A 262 -10.89 12.18 0.83
CA THR A 262 -11.01 13.41 0.02
C THR A 262 -11.88 13.20 -1.22
N LYS A 263 -11.73 12.06 -1.93
CA LYS A 263 -12.61 11.69 -3.05
C LYS A 263 -14.08 11.60 -2.61
N ILE A 264 -14.33 10.92 -1.49
CA ILE A 264 -15.69 10.76 -0.93
C ILE A 264 -16.28 12.13 -0.55
N ALA A 265 -15.52 13.00 0.11
CA ALA A 265 -16.00 14.33 0.48
C ALA A 265 -16.42 15.17 -0.74
N ILE A 266 -15.63 15.13 -1.82
CA ILE A 266 -15.98 15.81 -3.08
C ILE A 266 -17.26 15.22 -3.69
N CYS A 267 -17.38 13.88 -3.73
CA CYS A 267 -18.60 13.24 -4.20
C CYS A 267 -19.82 13.62 -3.34
N GLN A 268 -19.70 13.65 -2.01
CA GLN A 268 -20.78 14.07 -1.12
C GLN A 268 -21.24 15.52 -1.40
N LEU A 269 -20.30 16.44 -1.63
CA LEU A 269 -20.62 17.82 -1.99
C LEU A 269 -21.27 17.93 -3.38
N ALA A 270 -20.84 17.09 -4.34
CA ALA A 270 -21.47 16.99 -5.66
C ALA A 270 -22.90 16.44 -5.56
N GLU A 271 -23.13 15.40 -4.76
CA GLU A 271 -24.46 14.82 -4.52
C GLU A 271 -25.42 15.82 -3.85
N GLN A 272 -24.89 16.74 -3.05
CA GLN A 272 -25.63 17.86 -2.46
C GLN A 272 -25.89 19.02 -3.44
N GLY A 273 -25.38 18.94 -4.68
CA GLY A 273 -25.47 20.01 -5.67
C GLY A 273 -24.64 21.25 -5.34
N LYS A 274 -23.70 21.16 -4.40
CA LYS A 274 -22.86 22.29 -3.99
C LYS A 274 -21.70 22.56 -4.93
N LEU A 275 -21.28 21.55 -5.69
CA LEU A 275 -20.26 21.66 -6.74
C LEU A 275 -20.59 20.75 -7.92
N SER A 276 -19.98 21.02 -9.08
CA SER A 276 -19.93 20.11 -10.22
C SER A 276 -18.51 19.60 -10.43
N PHE A 277 -18.34 18.37 -10.93
CA PHE A 277 -17.03 17.84 -11.30
C PHE A 277 -16.37 18.64 -12.43
N ASP A 278 -17.14 19.34 -13.25
CA ASP A 278 -16.65 20.22 -14.32
C ASP A 278 -16.30 21.63 -13.85
N ASP A 279 -16.57 21.95 -12.58
CA ASP A 279 -16.21 23.26 -12.04
C ASP A 279 -14.69 23.44 -12.07
N ALA A 280 -14.26 24.58 -12.61
CA ALA A 280 -12.87 25.00 -12.56
C ALA A 280 -12.47 25.39 -11.13
N ILE A 281 -11.18 25.25 -10.80
CA ILE A 281 -10.64 25.64 -9.47
C ILE A 281 -11.07 27.06 -9.09
N GLY A 282 -10.95 28.01 -10.02
CA GLY A 282 -11.23 29.43 -9.79
C GLY A 282 -12.67 29.76 -9.43
N LYS A 283 -13.63 28.87 -9.72
CA LYS A 283 -15.03 29.03 -9.28
C LYS A 283 -15.16 28.96 -7.76
N HIS A 284 -14.38 28.07 -7.13
CA HIS A 284 -14.44 27.81 -5.69
C HIS A 284 -13.28 28.49 -4.93
N LEU A 285 -12.17 28.77 -5.63
CA LEU A 285 -10.98 29.44 -5.10
C LEU A 285 -10.61 30.63 -6.00
N PRO A 286 -11.33 31.77 -5.93
CA PRO A 286 -11.16 32.90 -6.87
C PRO A 286 -9.77 33.55 -6.81
N ASP A 287 -9.10 33.45 -5.66
CA ASP A 287 -7.76 33.98 -5.41
C ASP A 287 -6.64 32.96 -5.66
N TYR A 288 -6.93 31.85 -6.37
CA TYR A 288 -5.91 30.83 -6.68
C TYR A 288 -4.75 31.46 -7.50
N PRO A 289 -3.48 31.36 -7.04
CA PRO A 289 -2.38 32.16 -7.60
C PRO A 289 -2.08 31.93 -9.08
N ASN A 290 -2.13 30.68 -9.54
CA ASN A 290 -1.94 30.38 -10.96
C ASN A 290 -3.27 30.52 -11.71
N ARG A 291 -3.41 31.60 -12.48
CA ARG A 291 -4.62 31.90 -13.29
C ARG A 291 -4.95 30.81 -14.32
N GLN A 292 -3.95 30.24 -14.99
CA GLN A 292 -4.19 29.17 -15.96
C GLN A 292 -4.76 27.91 -15.28
N ALA A 293 -4.24 27.56 -14.10
CA ALA A 293 -4.78 26.47 -13.30
C ALA A 293 -6.21 26.80 -12.82
N ALA A 294 -6.42 28.01 -12.31
CA ALA A 294 -7.72 28.49 -11.85
C ALA A 294 -8.81 28.38 -12.93
N GLU A 295 -8.48 28.69 -14.18
CA GLU A 295 -9.44 28.71 -15.30
C GLU A 295 -9.64 27.35 -15.99
N LYS A 296 -8.59 26.52 -16.08
CA LYS A 296 -8.58 25.33 -16.96
C LYS A 296 -8.60 23.99 -16.23
N VAL A 297 -8.22 23.95 -14.95
CA VAL A 297 -8.23 22.71 -14.17
C VAL A 297 -9.59 22.56 -13.51
N THR A 298 -10.28 21.45 -13.79
CA THR A 298 -11.57 21.12 -13.18
C THR A 298 -11.39 20.21 -11.97
N ILE A 299 -12.44 20.08 -11.15
CA ILE A 299 -12.47 19.11 -10.05
C ILE A 299 -12.24 17.68 -10.57
N LEU A 300 -12.79 17.30 -11.73
CA LEU A 300 -12.56 16.00 -12.35
C LEU A 300 -11.08 15.79 -12.68
N HIS A 301 -10.40 16.81 -13.23
CA HIS A 301 -8.97 16.74 -13.51
C HIS A 301 -8.13 16.50 -12.24
N LEU A 302 -8.54 17.05 -11.10
CA LEU A 302 -7.88 16.82 -9.81
C LEU A 302 -8.11 15.38 -9.31
N LEU A 303 -9.36 14.91 -9.33
CA LEU A 303 -9.74 13.59 -8.83
C LEU A 303 -9.04 12.45 -9.57
N ASN A 304 -8.93 12.56 -10.90
CA ASN A 304 -8.40 11.52 -11.79
C ASN A 304 -6.91 11.72 -12.15
N MET A 305 -6.21 12.61 -11.43
CA MET A 305 -4.77 12.87 -11.59
C MET A 305 -4.38 13.38 -12.99
N SER A 306 -5.21 14.19 -13.65
CA SER A 306 -4.94 14.76 -14.98
C SER A 306 -4.85 16.29 -15.03
N SER A 307 -4.69 16.95 -13.88
CA SER A 307 -4.67 18.42 -13.77
C SER A 307 -3.41 19.08 -14.33
N GLY A 308 -2.28 18.38 -14.33
CA GLY A 308 -0.96 19.00 -14.56
C GLY A 308 -0.46 19.83 -13.38
N ILE A 309 -1.17 19.86 -12.25
CA ILE A 309 -0.69 20.49 -11.00
C ILE A 309 0.41 19.61 -10.40
N GLY A 310 1.54 20.26 -10.06
CA GLY A 310 2.70 19.59 -9.49
C GLY A 310 2.53 19.05 -8.07
N ASP A 311 3.63 18.57 -7.51
CA ASP A 311 3.70 18.05 -6.14
C ASP A 311 4.21 19.13 -5.17
N PHE A 312 3.79 19.05 -3.91
CA PHE A 312 4.37 19.84 -2.84
C PHE A 312 5.66 19.21 -2.28
N PHE A 313 5.95 17.93 -2.53
CA PHE A 313 7.23 17.30 -2.14
C PHE A 313 8.40 17.79 -3.02
N ASN A 314 8.77 19.05 -2.86
CA ASN A 314 9.80 19.76 -3.62
C ASN A 314 10.80 20.46 -2.68
N GLU A 315 11.72 21.27 -3.23
CA GLU A 315 12.73 21.99 -2.46
C GLU A 315 12.13 22.93 -1.40
N LYS A 316 10.98 23.56 -1.67
CA LYS A 316 10.28 24.41 -0.70
C LYS A 316 9.80 23.56 0.48
N PHE A 317 9.25 22.37 0.23
CA PHE A 317 8.89 21.45 1.31
C PHE A 317 10.12 20.94 2.05
N ALA A 318 11.19 20.55 1.34
CA ALA A 318 12.41 20.05 1.97
C ALA A 318 13.01 21.07 2.96
N SER A 319 13.04 22.35 2.57
CA SER A 319 13.57 23.46 3.37
C SER A 319 12.61 23.98 4.44
N LEU A 320 11.30 23.74 4.31
CA LEU A 320 10.31 24.19 5.29
C LEU A 320 10.40 23.38 6.60
N PRO A 321 10.42 24.03 7.78
CA PRO A 321 10.20 23.37 9.05
C PRO A 321 8.84 22.66 9.06
N LYS A 322 8.85 21.33 9.26
CA LYS A 322 7.66 20.47 9.07
C LYS A 322 6.55 20.75 10.09
N ASP A 323 6.89 21.36 11.22
CA ASP A 323 5.97 21.80 12.26
C ASP A 323 5.03 22.94 11.83
N ARG A 324 5.33 23.61 10.71
CA ARG A 324 4.51 24.68 10.11
C ARG A 324 3.38 24.17 9.21
N LEU A 325 3.32 22.87 8.93
CA LEU A 325 2.29 22.28 8.06
C LEU A 325 1.20 21.65 8.91
N ARG A 326 0.13 22.41 9.20
CA ARG A 326 -0.97 22.01 10.10
C ARG A 326 -2.35 22.10 9.46
N THR A 327 -2.56 23.07 8.59
CA THR A 327 -3.81 23.30 7.85
C THR A 327 -3.63 22.97 6.37
N ILE A 328 -4.73 22.91 5.61
CA ILE A 328 -4.65 22.71 4.15
C ILE A 328 -3.98 23.91 3.48
N GLN A 329 -4.26 25.13 3.94
CA GLN A 329 -3.72 26.37 3.40
C GLN A 329 -2.20 26.44 3.51
N ASP A 330 -1.60 25.87 4.56
CA ASP A 330 -0.14 25.89 4.75
C ASP A 330 0.63 25.22 3.60
N TYR A 331 -0.01 24.31 2.86
CA TYR A 331 0.61 23.60 1.74
C TYR A 331 0.55 24.37 0.41
N LEU A 332 -0.43 25.26 0.21
CA LEU A 332 -0.62 25.95 -1.07
C LEU A 332 0.61 26.77 -1.53
N PRO A 333 1.31 27.52 -0.65
CA PRO A 333 2.52 28.26 -1.06
C PRO A 333 3.65 27.37 -1.62
N LEU A 334 3.61 26.06 -1.38
CA LEU A 334 4.64 25.14 -1.84
C LEU A 334 4.55 24.82 -3.34
N PHE A 335 3.39 25.02 -3.98
CA PHE A 335 3.20 24.62 -5.38
C PHE A 335 2.13 25.42 -6.16
N ALA A 336 1.20 26.11 -5.49
CA ALA A 336 0.00 26.65 -6.16
C ALA A 336 0.29 27.75 -7.19
N SER A 337 1.44 28.42 -7.08
CA SER A 337 1.93 29.42 -8.04
C SER A 337 2.66 28.84 -9.25
N ASP A 338 3.03 27.56 -9.19
CA ASP A 338 3.93 26.96 -10.17
C ASP A 338 3.18 26.67 -11.49
N PRO A 339 3.86 26.71 -12.65
CA PRO A 339 3.24 26.40 -13.94
C PRO A 339 2.66 24.97 -13.99
N LEU A 340 1.64 24.76 -14.84
CA LEU A 340 1.14 23.42 -15.11
C LEU A 340 2.20 22.61 -15.87
N ALA A 341 2.47 21.38 -15.42
CA ALA A 341 3.40 20.46 -16.07
C ALA A 341 2.93 20.03 -17.46
N PHE A 342 1.61 20.06 -17.69
CA PHE A 342 0.97 19.76 -18.97
C PHE A 342 -0.44 20.33 -19.04
N ALA A 343 -1.03 20.36 -20.24
CA ALA A 343 -2.40 20.82 -20.43
C ALA A 343 -3.40 19.90 -19.69
N PRO A 344 -4.33 20.43 -18.88
CA PRO A 344 -5.28 19.62 -18.11
C PRO A 344 -6.06 18.64 -18.99
N GLY A 345 -6.26 17.41 -18.50
CA GLY A 345 -6.99 16.35 -19.21
C GLY A 345 -6.18 15.61 -20.28
N THR A 346 -5.00 16.08 -20.68
CA THR A 346 -4.23 15.46 -21.78
C THR A 346 -3.36 14.28 -21.34
N ARG A 347 -2.97 14.22 -20.06
CA ARG A 347 -2.07 13.21 -19.48
C ARG A 347 -2.47 12.93 -18.03
N ARG A 348 -1.96 11.82 -17.47
CA ARG A 348 -2.07 11.53 -16.05
C ARG A 348 -0.72 11.63 -15.36
N GLN A 349 -0.68 12.29 -14.21
CA GLN A 349 0.47 12.37 -13.32
C GLN A 349 -0.04 12.42 -11.88
N TYR A 350 0.48 11.51 -11.05
CA TYR A 350 0.18 11.51 -9.62
C TYR A 350 0.53 12.87 -9.00
N SER A 351 -0.42 13.46 -8.25
CA SER A 351 -0.25 14.80 -7.70
C SER A 351 -0.81 14.87 -6.29
N ASN A 352 0.07 15.07 -5.30
CA ASN A 352 -0.36 15.41 -3.95
C ASN A 352 -0.87 16.85 -3.89
N GLY A 353 -0.25 17.77 -4.64
CA GLY A 353 -0.70 19.16 -4.74
C GLY A 353 -2.15 19.27 -5.21
N GLY A 354 -2.55 18.48 -6.22
CA GLY A 354 -3.94 18.42 -6.67
C GLY A 354 -4.93 18.03 -5.56
N TYR A 355 -4.53 17.13 -4.66
CA TYR A 355 -5.38 16.73 -3.53
C TYR A 355 -5.40 17.78 -2.40
N ILE A 356 -4.34 18.56 -2.23
CA ILE A 356 -4.38 19.77 -1.38
C ILE A 356 -5.42 20.75 -1.92
N VAL A 357 -5.45 20.99 -3.24
CA VAL A 357 -6.46 21.85 -3.87
C VAL A 357 -7.88 21.31 -3.63
N LEU A 358 -8.10 20.00 -3.76
CA LEU A 358 -9.40 19.40 -3.40
C LEU A 358 -9.77 19.63 -1.93
N GLY A 359 -8.80 19.57 -1.02
CA GLY A 359 -9.00 19.93 0.39
C GLY A 359 -9.48 21.37 0.57
N ALA A 360 -8.83 22.32 -0.11
CA ALA A 360 -9.20 23.73 -0.05
C ALA A 360 -10.59 23.99 -0.68
N ILE A 361 -10.94 23.27 -1.75
CA ILE A 361 -12.28 23.32 -2.34
C ILE A 361 -13.33 22.78 -1.37
N ILE A 362 -13.05 21.68 -0.66
CA ILE A 362 -13.98 21.15 0.37
C ILE A 362 -14.24 22.23 1.42
N GLU A 363 -13.21 22.90 1.92
CA GLU A 363 -13.35 23.97 2.91
C GLU A 363 -14.16 25.15 2.38
N ALA A 364 -13.85 25.63 1.18
CA ALA A 364 -14.54 26.75 0.56
C ALA A 364 -16.03 26.45 0.29
N VAL A 365 -16.36 25.24 -0.16
CA VAL A 365 -17.72 24.85 -0.57
C VAL A 365 -18.58 24.44 0.64
N SER A 366 -17.99 23.79 1.63
CA SER A 366 -18.71 23.34 2.83
C SER A 366 -18.84 24.43 3.90
N GLY A 367 -17.86 25.34 3.99
CA GLY A 367 -17.71 26.27 5.12
C GLY A 367 -17.13 25.62 6.38
N GLU A 368 -16.70 24.35 6.31
CA GLU A 368 -16.10 23.60 7.41
C GLU A 368 -14.60 23.40 7.17
N ASP A 369 -13.79 23.34 8.24
CA ASP A 369 -12.40 22.89 8.14
C ASP A 369 -12.34 21.46 7.58
N TYR A 370 -11.36 21.15 6.71
CA TYR A 370 -11.29 19.86 6.02
C TYR A 370 -11.35 18.67 6.99
N PHE A 371 -10.65 18.77 8.12
CA PHE A 371 -10.57 17.69 9.08
C PHE A 371 -11.88 17.49 9.83
N ASP A 372 -12.61 18.57 10.09
CA ASP A 372 -13.93 18.50 10.72
C ASP A 372 -14.97 17.97 9.75
N TYR A 373 -14.93 18.38 8.48
CA TYR A 373 -15.80 17.81 7.44
C TYR A 373 -15.62 16.30 7.32
N VAL A 374 -14.37 15.83 7.13
CA VAL A 374 -14.09 14.39 6.98
C VAL A 374 -14.51 13.62 8.24
N ARG A 375 -14.28 14.18 9.44
CA ARG A 375 -14.68 13.53 10.69
C ARG A 375 -16.20 13.43 10.81
N ALA A 376 -16.93 14.49 10.50
CA ALA A 376 -18.37 14.58 10.66
C ALA A 376 -19.15 13.78 9.60
N HIS A 377 -18.69 13.80 8.35
CA HIS A 377 -19.42 13.26 7.20
C HIS A 377 -18.89 11.91 6.70
N ILE A 378 -17.72 11.46 7.19
CA ILE A 378 -17.14 10.18 6.78
C ILE A 378 -16.80 9.29 7.99
N PHE A 379 -15.93 9.74 8.89
CA PHE A 379 -15.47 8.89 10.00
C PHE A 379 -16.60 8.55 10.96
N LYS A 380 -17.38 9.54 11.43
CA LYS A 380 -18.52 9.30 12.33
C LYS A 380 -19.61 8.40 11.70
N PRO A 381 -20.11 8.66 10.47
CA PRO A 381 -21.10 7.79 9.84
C PRO A 381 -20.60 6.36 9.60
N ALA A 382 -19.31 6.19 9.35
CA ALA A 382 -18.68 4.87 9.22
C ALA A 382 -18.37 4.20 10.57
N GLY A 383 -18.42 4.91 11.69
CA GLY A 383 -18.06 4.38 13.01
C GLY A 383 -16.54 4.27 13.24
N MET A 384 -15.74 5.09 12.56
CA MET A 384 -14.28 5.11 12.62
C MET A 384 -13.76 6.02 13.75
N GLU A 385 -13.94 5.60 15.00
CA GLU A 385 -13.66 6.43 16.18
C GLU A 385 -12.16 6.62 16.47
N ASN A 386 -11.29 5.79 15.90
CA ASN A 386 -9.85 5.81 16.08
C ASN A 386 -9.09 6.37 14.86
N THR A 387 -9.82 7.06 13.97
CA THR A 387 -9.30 7.60 12.71
C THR A 387 -9.26 9.13 12.73
N GLY A 388 -8.15 9.71 12.25
CA GLY A 388 -8.01 11.15 12.19
C GLY A 388 -6.65 11.63 11.68
N SER A 389 -6.57 12.92 11.38
CA SER A 389 -5.30 13.62 11.15
C SER A 389 -4.92 14.34 12.44
N TYR A 390 -4.09 13.69 13.25
CA TYR A 390 -3.66 14.24 14.54
C TYR A 390 -2.46 15.17 14.38
N GLU A 391 -2.44 16.23 15.18
CA GLU A 391 -1.27 17.10 15.33
C GLU A 391 -0.11 16.34 15.99
N ALA A 392 1.13 16.65 15.60
CA ALA A 392 2.32 15.97 16.09
C ALA A 392 2.61 16.21 17.58
N ASP A 393 2.07 17.28 18.14
CA ASP A 393 2.13 17.66 19.56
C ASP A 393 0.86 17.26 20.34
N ALA A 394 -0.10 16.58 19.71
CA ALA A 394 -1.27 16.06 20.40
C ALA A 394 -0.93 14.78 21.18
N MET A 395 -1.52 14.65 22.37
CA MET A 395 -1.46 13.42 23.15
C MET A 395 -2.47 12.41 22.62
N VAL A 396 -2.04 11.55 21.69
CA VAL A 396 -2.89 10.52 21.07
C VAL A 396 -2.52 9.14 21.60
N PRO A 397 -3.42 8.45 22.32
CA PRO A 397 -3.18 7.09 22.78
C PRO A 397 -2.99 6.13 21.60
N ASN A 398 -2.03 5.21 21.78
CA ASN A 398 -1.79 4.09 20.87
C ASN A 398 -1.42 4.50 19.44
N LEU A 399 -0.75 5.64 19.29
CA LEU A 399 -0.21 6.11 18.03
C LEU A 399 1.17 5.48 17.79
N ALA A 400 1.33 4.74 16.69
CA ALA A 400 2.62 4.15 16.35
C ALA A 400 3.65 5.22 15.96
N THR A 401 4.89 5.04 16.40
CA THR A 401 6.04 5.77 15.86
C THR A 401 6.44 5.11 14.55
N GLY A 402 6.58 5.90 13.48
CA GLY A 402 7.11 5.41 12.19
C GLY A 402 8.64 5.32 12.20
N TYR A 403 9.18 4.28 11.57
CA TYR A 403 10.61 3.96 11.56
C TYR A 403 11.15 3.80 10.14
N THR A 404 12.19 4.56 9.83
CA THR A 404 12.83 4.56 8.51
C THR A 404 14.32 4.22 8.59
N LEU A 405 14.85 3.55 7.57
CA LEU A 405 16.28 3.32 7.39
C LEU A 405 16.96 4.58 6.83
N ARG A 406 18.22 4.83 7.19
CA ARG A 406 19.00 5.94 6.60
C ARG A 406 19.14 5.74 5.08
N ALA A 407 19.38 6.83 4.35
CA ALA A 407 19.67 6.81 2.92
C ALA A 407 20.74 5.74 2.61
N GLY A 408 20.38 4.75 1.77
CA GLY A 408 21.19 3.57 1.48
C GLY A 408 20.65 2.25 2.06
N GLY A 409 19.51 2.26 2.78
CA GLY A 409 18.77 1.03 3.13
C GLY A 409 19.46 0.10 4.13
N SER A 410 20.51 0.58 4.81
CA SER A 410 21.27 -0.20 5.79
C SER A 410 21.43 0.57 7.10
N GLY A 411 21.58 -0.18 8.20
CA GLY A 411 21.80 0.36 9.55
C GLY A 411 20.56 0.36 10.44
N GLU A 412 20.67 1.06 11.58
CA GLU A 412 19.61 1.15 12.58
C GLU A 412 18.45 2.03 12.10
N ARG A 413 17.22 1.57 12.32
CA ARG A 413 16.02 2.36 12.05
C ARG A 413 15.96 3.60 12.94
N ARG A 414 15.43 4.68 12.39
CA ARG A 414 15.21 5.94 13.12
C ARG A 414 13.77 6.36 13.05
N SER A 415 13.30 7.08 14.06
CA SER A 415 11.99 7.72 14.01
C SER A 415 11.90 8.64 12.78
N ASN A 416 10.77 8.55 12.08
CA ASN A 416 10.44 9.39 10.93
C ASN A 416 9.89 10.79 11.32
N VAL A 417 10.06 11.20 12.59
CA VAL A 417 9.50 12.46 13.12
C VAL A 417 9.87 13.69 12.29
N TYR A 418 11.06 13.71 11.67
CA TYR A 418 11.52 14.83 10.84
C TYR A 418 11.12 14.75 9.36
N THR A 419 10.55 13.63 8.90
CA THR A 419 10.15 13.46 7.51
C THR A 419 8.68 13.83 7.28
N LYS A 420 7.85 13.77 8.33
CA LYS A 420 6.40 14.02 8.26
C LYS A 420 6.03 15.45 8.69
N PRO A 421 4.95 16.02 8.12
CA PRO A 421 4.38 17.29 8.60
C PRO A 421 3.85 17.17 10.04
N ALA A 422 3.55 18.32 10.68
CA ALA A 422 2.89 18.35 11.99
C ALA A 422 1.52 17.66 11.93
N ARG A 423 0.77 17.82 10.84
CA ARG A 423 -0.51 17.15 10.63
C ARG A 423 -0.61 16.60 9.21
N GLY A 424 -1.18 15.41 9.06
CA GLY A 424 -1.55 14.88 7.74
C GLY A 424 -2.56 15.80 7.05
N SER A 425 -2.57 15.82 5.72
CA SER A 425 -3.41 16.68 4.88
C SER A 425 -4.45 15.88 4.08
N SER A 426 -5.19 16.57 3.22
CA SER A 426 -6.12 15.94 2.26
C SER A 426 -5.45 15.05 1.22
N ALA A 427 -4.13 15.14 1.07
CA ALA A 427 -3.35 14.25 0.22
C ALA A 427 -2.86 12.99 0.96
N GLY A 428 -2.80 12.97 2.28
CA GLY A 428 -2.20 11.85 3.00
C GLY A 428 -1.73 12.17 4.41
N GLY A 429 -1.32 11.14 5.13
CA GLY A 429 -0.60 11.30 6.40
C GLY A 429 -1.49 11.28 7.65
N GLY A 430 -2.79 11.01 7.51
CA GLY A 430 -3.68 10.72 8.62
C GLY A 430 -3.46 9.32 9.17
N TYR A 431 -4.18 8.96 10.24
CA TYR A 431 -4.00 7.71 10.97
C TYR A 431 -5.32 6.96 11.11
N SER A 432 -5.25 5.62 11.19
CA SER A 432 -6.38 4.74 11.49
C SER A 432 -5.90 3.44 12.15
N THR A 433 -6.83 2.66 12.63
CA THR A 433 -6.64 1.23 12.97
C THR A 433 -7.11 0.35 11.82
N ALA A 434 -6.73 -0.93 11.85
CA ALA A 434 -7.21 -1.90 10.87
C ALA A 434 -8.72 -2.16 11.00
N GLU A 435 -9.25 -2.11 12.22
CA GLU A 435 -10.70 -2.25 12.46
C GLU A 435 -11.50 -1.09 11.87
N ASP A 436 -11.04 0.16 12.05
CA ASP A 436 -11.73 1.32 11.48
C ASP A 436 -11.71 1.30 9.95
N LEU A 437 -10.62 0.84 9.34
CA LEU A 437 -10.57 0.65 7.89
C LEU A 437 -11.52 -0.45 7.41
N LEU A 438 -11.78 -1.49 8.20
CA LEU A 438 -12.83 -2.46 7.90
C LEU A 438 -14.24 -1.84 8.04
N LYS A 439 -14.46 -1.01 9.07
CA LYS A 439 -15.73 -0.28 9.23
C LYS A 439 -15.97 0.66 8.04
N PHE A 440 -14.92 1.32 7.55
CA PHE A 440 -14.95 2.14 6.35
C PHE A 440 -15.41 1.35 5.12
N THR A 441 -14.79 0.19 4.84
CA THR A 441 -15.17 -0.62 3.67
C THR A 441 -16.63 -1.07 3.76
N LEU A 442 -17.09 -1.47 4.94
CA LEU A 442 -18.49 -1.84 5.17
C LEU A 442 -19.45 -0.66 5.02
N ALA A 443 -19.07 0.53 5.50
CA ALA A 443 -19.89 1.73 5.34
C ALA A 443 -20.01 2.13 3.86
N LEU A 444 -18.93 2.00 3.09
CA LEU A 444 -18.92 2.25 1.65
C LEU A 444 -19.80 1.23 0.89
N GLN A 445 -19.62 -0.06 1.14
CA GLN A 445 -20.42 -1.13 0.52
C GLN A 445 -21.92 -1.00 0.81
N ASN A 446 -22.28 -0.58 2.02
CA ASN A 446 -23.66 -0.41 2.47
C ASN A 446 -24.24 0.98 2.17
N LEU A 447 -23.61 1.76 1.28
CA LEU A 447 -24.08 3.06 0.81
C LEU A 447 -24.33 4.09 1.94
N LYS A 448 -23.59 3.98 3.05
CA LYS A 448 -23.67 4.94 4.15
C LYS A 448 -22.94 6.26 3.85
N LEU A 449 -21.99 6.23 2.91
CA LEU A 449 -21.09 7.35 2.64
C LEU A 449 -21.40 8.09 1.33
N LEU A 450 -21.92 7.36 0.33
CA LEU A 450 -22.22 7.84 -1.02
C LEU A 450 -23.41 7.08 -1.59
N SER A 451 -24.05 7.63 -2.63
CA SER A 451 -25.02 6.89 -3.42
C SER A 451 -24.42 5.67 -4.12
N GLY A 452 -25.28 4.78 -4.61
CA GLY A 452 -24.85 3.58 -5.34
C GLY A 452 -24.00 3.89 -6.57
N GLU A 453 -24.36 4.90 -7.35
CA GLU A 453 -23.66 5.24 -8.59
C GLU A 453 -22.28 5.86 -8.32
N HIS A 454 -22.16 6.77 -7.35
CA HIS A 454 -20.87 7.32 -6.97
C HIS A 454 -19.97 6.28 -6.29
N THR A 455 -20.55 5.35 -5.53
CA THR A 455 -19.80 4.23 -4.95
C THR A 455 -19.24 3.33 -6.05
N LYS A 456 -20.06 2.92 -7.03
CA LYS A 456 -19.59 2.12 -8.18
C LYS A 456 -18.51 2.85 -8.98
N TRP A 457 -18.70 4.14 -9.23
CA TRP A 457 -17.72 4.96 -9.95
C TRP A 457 -16.40 5.07 -9.20
N LEU A 458 -16.44 5.22 -7.87
CA LEU A 458 -15.26 5.23 -7.00
C LEU A 458 -14.50 3.90 -7.05
N LEU A 459 -15.22 2.78 -6.93
CA LEU A 459 -14.64 1.43 -6.99
C LEU A 459 -14.11 1.08 -8.39
N ALA A 460 -14.69 1.65 -9.45
CA ALA A 460 -14.19 1.54 -10.82
C ALA A 460 -13.00 2.48 -11.12
N GLY A 461 -12.40 3.11 -10.10
CA GLY A 461 -11.20 3.95 -10.23
C GLY A 461 -11.47 5.40 -10.68
N MET A 462 -12.72 5.79 -10.94
CA MET A 462 -13.11 7.13 -11.41
C MET A 462 -12.50 7.52 -12.76
N ASP A 463 -12.26 6.53 -13.62
CA ASP A 463 -11.69 6.71 -14.96
C ASP A 463 -12.74 7.06 -16.03
N SER A 464 -13.99 6.67 -15.80
CA SER A 464 -15.13 7.03 -16.65
C SER A 464 -15.68 8.41 -16.30
N ALA A 465 -16.59 8.91 -17.13
CA ALA A 465 -17.38 10.09 -16.81
C ALA A 465 -18.09 9.93 -15.44
N PRO A 466 -18.20 11.01 -14.64
CA PRO A 466 -18.94 10.98 -13.39
C PRO A 466 -20.43 10.67 -13.61
N PRO A 467 -21.12 10.05 -12.63
CA PRO A 467 -22.55 9.88 -12.69
C PRO A 467 -23.31 11.22 -12.76
N ALA A 468 -24.31 11.30 -13.64
CA ALA A 468 -25.08 12.54 -13.84
C ALA A 468 -26.00 12.92 -12.65
N ALA A 469 -26.42 11.94 -11.84
CA ALA A 469 -27.20 12.17 -10.62
C ALA A 469 -27.10 10.99 -9.65
N ALA A 470 -27.19 11.29 -8.34
CA ALA A 470 -27.29 10.27 -7.30
C ALA A 470 -28.64 9.55 -7.39
N GLN A 471 -28.64 8.29 -7.83
CA GLN A 471 -29.83 7.43 -7.70
C GLN A 471 -29.89 6.88 -6.26
N LYS A 472 -31.09 6.96 -5.66
CA LYS A 472 -31.38 6.45 -4.31
C LYS A 472 -31.47 4.91 -4.32
N SER A 473 -30.38 4.22 -4.62
CA SER A 473 -30.27 2.81 -4.27
C SER A 473 -30.09 2.67 -2.77
N THR A 474 -30.81 1.74 -2.16
CA THR A 474 -30.57 1.29 -0.78
C THR A 474 -29.95 -0.12 -0.74
N ALA A 475 -29.81 -0.77 -1.89
CA ALA A 475 -29.21 -2.08 -1.99
C ALA A 475 -27.68 -1.97 -1.87
N PRO A 476 -27.03 -2.80 -1.03
CA PRO A 476 -25.58 -2.85 -0.93
C PRO A 476 -24.90 -3.12 -2.28
N ILE A 477 -23.67 -2.65 -2.42
CA ILE A 477 -22.81 -2.98 -3.56
C ILE A 477 -22.47 -4.47 -3.53
N THR A 478 -22.63 -5.15 -4.67
CA THR A 478 -22.39 -6.59 -4.82
C THR A 478 -21.19 -6.94 -5.70
N ALA A 479 -20.57 -5.95 -6.35
CA ALA A 479 -19.41 -6.15 -7.22
C ALA A 479 -18.48 -4.92 -7.21
N GLY A 480 -17.21 -5.14 -7.55
CA GLY A 480 -16.16 -4.13 -7.56
C GLY A 480 -15.05 -4.43 -6.55
N ASP A 481 -13.95 -3.71 -6.70
CA ASP A 481 -12.76 -3.84 -5.88
C ASP A 481 -12.23 -2.47 -5.45
N LEU A 482 -11.47 -2.46 -4.36
CA LEU A 482 -10.73 -1.30 -3.90
C LEU A 482 -9.35 -1.76 -3.45
N GLY A 483 -8.34 -1.54 -4.29
CA GLY A 483 -6.94 -1.71 -3.94
C GLY A 483 -6.27 -0.35 -3.80
N ILE A 484 -5.92 0.05 -2.58
CA ILE A 484 -5.24 1.32 -2.31
C ILE A 484 -4.08 1.13 -1.34
N ALA A 485 -3.02 1.91 -1.55
CA ALA A 485 -1.81 1.85 -0.76
C ALA A 485 -1.36 3.25 -0.34
N GLY A 486 -0.58 3.30 0.74
CA GLY A 486 0.08 4.50 1.23
C GLY A 486 1.51 4.17 1.65
N GLY A 487 2.44 5.03 1.26
CA GLY A 487 3.85 4.83 1.52
C GLY A 487 4.58 6.15 1.67
N ALA A 488 5.48 6.21 2.65
CA ALA A 488 6.47 7.26 2.86
C ALA A 488 7.53 6.73 3.85
N PRO A 489 8.64 7.43 4.09
CA PRO A 489 9.60 7.02 5.11
C PRO A 489 8.94 6.75 6.48
N GLY A 490 9.03 5.51 6.97
CA GLY A 490 8.43 4.99 8.20
C GLY A 490 6.92 4.83 8.19
N ILE A 491 6.30 4.81 7.02
CA ILE A 491 4.85 4.76 6.83
C ILE A 491 4.55 3.79 5.71
N ASN A 492 3.78 2.73 6.00
CA ASN A 492 3.33 1.87 4.94
C ASN A 492 2.01 1.16 5.27
N ALA A 493 1.05 1.25 4.35
CA ALA A 493 -0.28 0.69 4.54
C ALA A 493 -0.87 0.23 3.21
N ILE A 494 -1.62 -0.88 3.24
CA ILE A 494 -2.47 -1.32 2.14
C ILE A 494 -3.88 -1.64 2.64
N LEU A 495 -4.86 -1.40 1.78
CA LEU A 495 -6.24 -1.84 1.93
C LEU A 495 -6.67 -2.42 0.59
N ASP A 496 -7.03 -3.70 0.61
CA ASP A 496 -7.62 -4.39 -0.52
C ASP A 496 -8.99 -4.93 -0.12
N MET A 497 -10.01 -4.60 -0.90
CA MET A 497 -11.36 -5.11 -0.75
C MET A 497 -11.79 -5.68 -2.08
N ASP A 498 -12.32 -6.90 -2.07
CA ASP A 498 -13.01 -7.49 -3.21
C ASP A 498 -14.43 -7.85 -2.78
N VAL A 499 -15.41 -7.11 -3.32
CA VAL A 499 -16.81 -7.27 -2.93
C VAL A 499 -17.34 -8.63 -3.36
N ALA A 500 -16.94 -9.13 -4.54
CA ALA A 500 -17.49 -10.37 -5.09
C ALA A 500 -17.04 -11.60 -4.27
N SER A 501 -15.76 -11.66 -3.90
CA SER A 501 -15.28 -12.72 -3.00
C SER A 501 -15.59 -12.42 -1.53
N GLY A 502 -15.95 -11.19 -1.17
CA GLY A 502 -16.20 -10.77 0.20
C GLY A 502 -14.95 -10.66 1.08
N TYR A 503 -13.75 -10.78 0.51
CA TYR A 503 -12.51 -10.64 1.27
C TYR A 503 -12.09 -9.17 1.39
N THR A 504 -11.58 -8.80 2.57
CA THR A 504 -10.92 -7.52 2.82
C THR A 504 -9.61 -7.77 3.55
N LEU A 505 -8.49 -7.33 2.97
CA LEU A 505 -7.16 -7.38 3.55
C LEU A 505 -6.72 -5.97 3.90
N ILE A 506 -6.31 -5.76 5.15
CA ILE A 506 -5.76 -4.51 5.65
C ILE A 506 -4.43 -4.83 6.31
N VAL A 507 -3.37 -4.16 5.88
CA VAL A 507 -2.03 -4.30 6.46
C VAL A 507 -1.51 -2.90 6.76
N LEU A 508 -1.19 -2.66 8.02
CA LEU A 508 -0.69 -1.40 8.53
C LEU A 508 0.70 -1.64 9.13
N SER A 509 1.72 -0.92 8.66
CA SER A 509 3.09 -1.06 9.10
C SER A 509 3.65 0.29 9.54
N ASN A 510 4.46 0.28 10.59
CA ASN A 510 5.25 1.43 11.00
C ASN A 510 6.70 1.40 10.47
N TYR A 511 6.96 0.60 9.43
CA TYR A 511 8.21 0.58 8.66
C TYR A 511 8.04 1.24 7.29
N ASP A 512 9.16 1.48 6.62
CA ASP A 512 9.21 1.93 5.22
C ASP A 512 8.47 0.96 4.29
N PRO A 513 7.92 1.45 3.16
CA PRO A 513 7.62 0.59 2.03
C PRO A 513 8.87 -0.19 1.60
N PRO A 514 8.73 -1.46 1.19
CA PRO A 514 7.47 -2.16 0.93
C PRO A 514 7.02 -3.08 2.08
N SER A 515 7.17 -2.72 3.36
CA SER A 515 6.87 -3.63 4.48
C SER A 515 5.45 -4.23 4.48
N ALA A 516 4.43 -3.38 4.35
CA ALA A 516 3.03 -3.77 4.24
C ALA A 516 2.70 -4.42 2.89
N GLU A 517 3.26 -3.94 1.77
CA GLU A 517 3.08 -4.60 0.47
C GLU A 517 3.69 -6.01 0.46
N LYS A 518 4.87 -6.20 1.05
CA LYS A 518 5.54 -7.50 1.17
C LYS A 518 4.69 -8.47 1.98
N ALA A 519 4.18 -8.02 3.14
CA ALA A 519 3.27 -8.81 3.97
C ALA A 519 1.95 -9.13 3.24
N GLY A 520 1.39 -8.18 2.48
CA GLY A 520 0.13 -8.38 1.76
C GLY A 520 0.24 -9.20 0.48
N ARG A 521 1.37 -9.15 -0.22
CA ARG A 521 1.57 -9.76 -1.55
C ARG A 521 1.28 -11.25 -1.54
N GLN A 522 1.84 -11.98 -0.58
CA GLN A 522 1.61 -13.42 -0.46
C GLN A 522 0.15 -13.74 -0.13
N ILE A 523 -0.46 -12.93 0.76
CA ILE A 523 -1.86 -13.11 1.16
C ILE A 523 -2.80 -12.91 -0.04
N ARG A 524 -2.57 -11.86 -0.85
CA ARG A 524 -3.30 -11.62 -2.10
C ARG A 524 -3.20 -12.79 -3.07
N ALA A 525 -1.98 -13.36 -3.22
CA ALA A 525 -1.76 -14.51 -4.08
C ALA A 525 -2.63 -15.69 -3.64
N TRP A 526 -2.62 -16.04 -2.35
CA TRP A 526 -3.47 -17.11 -1.78
C TRP A 526 -4.97 -16.85 -1.93
N LEU A 527 -5.42 -15.61 -1.65
CA LEU A 527 -6.82 -15.23 -1.86
C LEU A 527 -7.25 -15.43 -3.31
N SER A 528 -6.38 -15.17 -4.27
CA SER A 528 -6.69 -15.35 -5.70
C SER A 528 -6.92 -16.81 -6.12
N HIS A 529 -6.44 -17.77 -5.34
CA HIS A 529 -6.69 -19.20 -5.57
C HIS A 529 -8.01 -19.68 -4.98
N LEU A 530 -8.51 -19.02 -3.94
CA LEU A 530 -9.80 -19.34 -3.29
C LEU A 530 -11.01 -18.69 -3.99
N LYS A 531 -10.78 -17.85 -5.01
CA LYS A 531 -11.83 -17.22 -5.84
C LYS A 531 -12.34 -18.14 -6.95
N ASN A 532 -11.60 -19.20 -7.26
CA ASN A 532 -11.92 -20.23 -8.25
C ASN A 532 -12.30 -21.52 -7.53
#